data_AF-A0A2D9T6S3-F1
#
_entry.id   AF-A0A2D9T6S3-F1
#
_cell.length_a   1.000
_cell.length_b   1.000
_cell.length_c   1.000
_cell.angle_alpha   90.00
_cell.angle_beta   90.00
_cell.angle_gamma   90.00
#
_symmetry.space_group_name_H-M   'P 1'
#
loop_
_entity.id
_entity.type
_entity.pdbx_description
1 polymer ?
#
loop_
_entity_poly.entity_id
_entity_poly.type
_entity_poly.pdbx_seq_one_letter_code
_entity_poly.pdbx_strand_id
1 'polypeptide(L)'
;MGFIQKIIDIILGMLGMKKSAPMSLGSATTPTTDHEKQRAAAQLQGTENLSGMEHVEVHGTGDDDEVVIRQNGASLIRDEDDGSELWVDTTDKEVIAANWQDDWGPLGGPNDESLVEFLYHEKNFDMAHEGDPRAAQEKLQGFGYQDVGHMFRVRTTILKHFGTAGGQTLDSYVFQSQQVMSAAMKAAQRMHQDTMSATAAANPEIVEPIEGVSVELYAQISAKAAQGMDMAQLEQELASHGLDKATWDRASAGWMQRMQNDTTATIATIYGQAFQSAGQGQFGAAGAAHAATGYDGTAAGGAEPIPFEKACEIQGATSAWSKTGQDVNALLQQTFQMNAADWAAANSWWMSQLTADVARFDEYNKKVEMYETQYMGAAAAPTDQDIAF
;
A
#
# COMPACT_ATOMS: atom_id res chain seq x y z
N MET A 1 -12.18 -9.77 34.52
CA MET A 1 -11.88 -8.62 33.63
C MET A 1 -10.39 -8.24 33.69
N GLY A 2 -9.45 -9.04 33.16
CA GLY A 2 -8.02 -8.72 33.38
C GLY A 2 -6.99 -9.24 32.36
N PHE A 3 -7.43 -9.99 31.35
CA PHE A 3 -6.53 -10.58 30.34
C PHE A 3 -6.83 -10.02 28.94
N ILE A 4 -8.09 -10.07 28.51
CA ILE A 4 -8.55 -9.49 27.23
C ILE A 4 -8.30 -7.98 27.16
N GLN A 5 -8.55 -7.23 28.23
CA GLN A 5 -8.26 -5.80 28.28
C GLN A 5 -6.76 -5.48 28.11
N LYS A 6 -5.87 -6.31 28.69
CA LYS A 6 -4.43 -6.13 28.54
C LYS A 6 -3.94 -6.42 27.13
N ILE A 7 -4.55 -7.39 26.45
CA ILE A 7 -4.26 -7.70 25.04
C ILE A 7 -4.70 -6.54 24.14
N ILE A 8 -5.90 -6.00 24.36
CA ILE A 8 -6.39 -4.82 23.64
C ILE A 8 -5.48 -3.61 23.86
N ASP A 9 -5.05 -3.35 25.10
CA ASP A 9 -4.17 -2.21 25.42
C ASP A 9 -2.75 -2.35 24.82
N ILE A 10 -2.24 -3.58 24.69
CA ILE A 10 -0.94 -3.87 24.05
C ILE A 10 -1.04 -3.73 22.53
N ILE A 11 -2.10 -4.25 21.91
CA ILE A 11 -2.34 -4.15 20.45
C ILE A 11 -2.56 -2.68 20.05
N LEU A 12 -3.40 -1.94 20.79
CA LEU A 12 -3.61 -0.50 20.54
C LEU A 12 -2.37 0.35 20.81
N GLY A 13 -1.51 -0.09 21.75
CA GLY A 13 -0.22 0.53 22.02
C GLY A 13 0.81 0.30 20.90
N MET A 14 0.87 -0.90 20.32
CA MET A 14 1.76 -1.23 19.19
C MET A 14 1.30 -0.60 17.87
N LEU A 15 0.00 -0.37 17.68
CA LEU A 15 -0.56 0.29 16.50
C LEU A 15 -0.56 1.83 16.59
N GLY A 16 0.08 2.42 17.61
CA GLY A 16 0.18 3.88 17.76
C GLY A 16 -1.14 4.60 18.05
N MET A 17 -2.21 3.88 18.40
CA MET A 17 -3.56 4.43 18.59
C MET A 17 -3.87 4.86 20.03
N LYS A 18 -2.85 5.05 20.88
CA LYS A 18 -3.09 5.68 22.18
C LYS A 18 -3.48 7.15 21.96
N LYS A 19 -4.61 7.55 22.56
CA LYS A 19 -5.14 8.91 22.54
C LYS A 19 -4.09 9.88 23.10
N SER A 20 -3.31 10.49 22.22
CA SER A 20 -2.36 11.55 22.57
C SER A 20 -3.13 12.73 23.15
N ALA A 21 -2.70 13.22 24.31
CA ALA A 21 -3.15 14.50 24.84
C ALA A 21 -2.90 15.62 23.79
N PRO A 22 -3.74 16.66 23.72
CA PRO A 22 -3.65 17.67 22.69
C PRO A 22 -2.29 18.40 22.75
N MET A 23 -1.46 18.20 21.72
CA MET A 23 -0.24 18.97 21.50
C MET A 23 -0.60 20.33 20.90
N SER A 24 -0.17 21.39 21.57
CA SER A 24 -0.25 22.78 21.14
C SER A 24 0.70 23.03 19.96
N LEU A 25 0.15 23.34 18.78
CA LEU A 25 0.90 23.79 17.60
C LEU A 25 1.29 25.27 17.75
N GLY A 26 2.56 25.54 18.02
CA GLY A 26 3.16 26.86 17.88
C GLY A 26 3.73 27.04 16.48
N SER A 27 3.20 28.00 15.71
CA SER A 27 3.71 28.39 14.39
C SER A 27 4.94 29.29 14.53
N ALA A 28 6.06 28.90 13.94
CA ALA A 28 7.20 29.79 13.70
C ALA A 28 7.62 29.71 12.22
N THR A 29 7.19 30.69 11.44
CA THR A 29 7.70 30.99 10.10
C THR A 29 9.00 31.78 10.23
N THR A 30 10.10 31.25 9.71
CA THR A 30 11.35 32.00 9.51
C THR A 30 11.43 32.43 8.04
N PRO A 31 11.68 33.71 7.73
CA PRO A 31 11.87 34.15 6.36
C PRO A 31 13.29 33.84 5.86
N THR A 32 13.39 33.28 4.66
CA THR A 32 14.63 33.11 3.89
C THR A 32 15.22 34.48 3.52
N THR A 33 16.53 34.62 3.67
CA THR A 33 17.24 35.90 3.50
C THR A 33 17.71 36.11 2.06
N ASP A 34 17.81 37.37 1.63
CA ASP A 34 18.19 37.78 0.27
C ASP A 34 19.58 37.27 -0.19
N HIS A 35 20.38 36.75 0.74
CA HIS A 35 21.68 36.14 0.46
C HIS A 35 21.57 34.79 -0.29
N GLU A 36 20.46 34.06 -0.12
CA GLU A 36 20.20 32.81 -0.85
C GLU A 36 19.70 33.08 -2.28
N LYS A 37 18.97 34.19 -2.49
CA LYS A 37 18.52 34.62 -3.83
C LYS A 37 19.67 35.14 -4.70
N GLN A 38 20.71 35.73 -4.09
CA GLN A 38 21.89 36.19 -4.83
C GLN A 38 22.83 35.06 -5.24
N ARG A 39 22.83 33.93 -4.52
CA ARG A 39 23.62 32.74 -4.89
C ARG A 39 23.07 32.06 -6.15
N ALA A 40 21.75 32.04 -6.32
CA ALA A 40 21.09 31.48 -7.50
C ALA A 40 21.28 32.32 -8.79
N ALA A 41 21.61 33.61 -8.67
CA ALA A 41 21.78 34.50 -9.82
C ALA A 41 23.21 34.50 -10.39
N ALA A 42 24.20 33.98 -9.65
CA ALA A 42 25.60 33.96 -10.07
C ALA A 42 26.01 32.70 -10.87
N GLN A 43 25.12 31.69 -10.97
CA GLN A 43 25.36 30.44 -11.72
C GLN A 43 25.02 30.51 -13.21
N LEU A 44 24.65 31.69 -13.75
CA LEU A 44 24.15 31.84 -15.13
C LEU A 44 25.08 32.60 -16.08
N GLN A 45 26.37 32.78 -15.76
CA GLN A 45 27.31 33.42 -16.67
C GLN A 45 28.67 32.72 -16.74
N GLY A 46 28.87 32.00 -17.84
CA GLY A 46 30.17 31.83 -18.50
C GLY A 46 30.76 30.43 -18.44
N THR A 47 30.89 29.76 -19.59
CA THR A 47 32.17 29.75 -20.33
C THR A 47 31.98 29.11 -21.71
N GLU A 48 32.42 29.84 -22.73
CA GLU A 48 32.60 29.34 -24.08
C GLU A 48 34.03 28.79 -24.23
N ASN A 49 34.16 27.69 -25.00
CA ASN A 49 35.37 27.03 -25.47
C ASN A 49 36.17 26.21 -24.45
N LEU A 50 36.18 24.87 -24.64
CA LEU A 50 37.40 24.05 -24.67
C LEU A 50 37.12 22.72 -25.39
N SER A 51 38.08 22.28 -26.19
CA SER A 51 38.04 21.11 -27.07
C SER A 51 39.01 20.05 -26.54
N GLY A 52 38.60 18.79 -26.45
CA GLY A 52 39.50 17.64 -26.34
C GLY A 52 39.04 16.58 -25.33
N MET A 53 38.33 15.57 -25.85
CA MET A 53 37.98 14.24 -25.31
C MET A 53 38.28 13.89 -23.82
N GLU A 54 37.24 13.36 -23.16
CA GLU A 54 37.20 12.51 -21.95
C GLU A 54 36.65 13.08 -20.61
N HIS A 55 35.97 14.22 -20.60
CA HIS A 55 35.02 14.54 -19.53
C HIS A 55 33.64 14.74 -20.13
N VAL A 56 32.79 13.72 -20.03
CA VAL A 56 31.35 13.92 -20.15
C VAL A 56 30.94 14.38 -18.77
N GLU A 57 30.71 15.68 -18.61
CA GLU A 57 30.03 16.22 -17.43
C GLU A 57 28.69 15.49 -17.32
N VAL A 58 28.57 14.61 -16.33
CA VAL A 58 27.27 14.12 -15.90
C VAL A 58 26.65 15.29 -15.16
N HIS A 59 25.78 16.06 -15.81
CA HIS A 59 25.13 17.20 -15.18
C HIS A 59 24.41 16.75 -13.89
N GLY A 60 24.90 17.22 -12.74
CA GLY A 60 24.30 16.97 -11.42
C GLY A 60 25.19 16.23 -10.42
N THR A 61 26.35 15.72 -10.82
CA THR A 61 27.41 15.23 -9.93
C THR A 61 28.41 16.35 -9.69
N GLY A 62 29.04 16.43 -8.52
CA GLY A 62 30.05 17.45 -8.26
C GLY A 62 31.16 17.39 -9.32
N ASP A 63 31.89 18.50 -9.54
CA ASP A 63 33.01 18.54 -10.50
C ASP A 63 34.10 17.47 -10.22
N ASP A 64 34.04 16.82 -9.06
CA ASP A 64 35.04 15.91 -8.52
C ASP A 64 34.61 14.41 -8.54
N ASP A 65 33.38 14.04 -8.92
CA ASP A 65 32.94 12.64 -8.77
C ASP A 65 33.58 11.64 -9.79
N GLU A 66 34.09 10.49 -9.31
CA GLU A 66 34.79 9.50 -10.14
C GLU A 66 33.81 8.51 -10.81
N VAL A 67 33.82 8.41 -12.14
CA VAL A 67 33.07 7.35 -12.84
C VAL A 67 33.81 6.01 -12.76
N VAL A 68 33.32 5.11 -11.91
CA VAL A 68 33.92 3.79 -11.66
C VAL A 68 33.55 2.77 -12.75
N ILE A 69 32.29 2.77 -13.20
CA ILE A 69 31.78 1.83 -14.23
C ILE A 69 30.90 2.60 -15.21
N ARG A 70 31.06 2.35 -16.51
CA ARG A 70 30.15 2.82 -17.56
C ARG A 70 29.41 1.65 -18.20
N GLN A 71 28.09 1.77 -18.28
CA GLN A 71 27.19 0.87 -18.98
C GLN A 71 26.32 1.67 -19.95
N ASN A 72 25.69 0.99 -20.90
CA ASN A 72 24.81 1.67 -21.85
C ASN A 72 23.56 2.21 -21.13
N GLY A 73 23.51 3.51 -20.83
CA GLY A 73 22.40 4.15 -20.11
C GLY A 73 22.54 4.18 -18.58
N ALA A 74 23.67 3.74 -18.02
CA ALA A 74 23.98 3.93 -16.59
C ALA A 74 25.48 4.17 -16.34
N SER A 75 25.79 4.91 -15.29
CA SER A 75 27.15 5.05 -14.77
C SER A 75 27.16 4.77 -13.26
N LEU A 76 28.12 3.98 -12.79
CA LEU A 76 28.42 3.87 -11.36
C LEU A 76 29.44 4.96 -11.02
N ILE A 77 29.05 5.86 -10.13
CA ILE A 77 29.84 7.01 -9.73
C ILE A 77 30.25 6.83 -8.28
N ARG A 78 31.48 7.22 -7.93
CA ARG A 78 31.97 7.25 -6.56
C ARG A 78 32.10 8.70 -6.11
N ASP A 79 31.40 9.03 -5.04
CA ASP A 79 31.52 10.31 -4.35
C ASP A 79 32.92 10.44 -3.74
N GLU A 80 33.60 11.55 -4.02
CA GLU A 80 34.96 11.79 -3.50
C GLU A 80 34.99 12.07 -1.99
N ASP A 81 33.93 12.65 -1.42
CA ASP A 81 33.88 13.09 -0.02
C ASP A 81 33.76 11.89 0.93
N ASP A 82 32.89 10.92 0.60
CA ASP A 82 32.60 9.78 1.47
C ASP A 82 32.92 8.41 0.86
N GLY A 83 33.32 8.36 -0.41
CA GLY A 83 33.63 7.12 -1.12
C GLY A 83 32.42 6.25 -1.43
N SER A 84 31.20 6.75 -1.20
CA SER A 84 29.97 6.04 -1.52
C SER A 84 29.84 5.86 -3.03
N GLU A 85 29.31 4.72 -3.48
CA GLU A 85 29.06 4.46 -4.89
C GLU A 85 27.56 4.64 -5.18
N LEU A 86 27.19 5.18 -6.34
CA LEU A 86 25.80 5.38 -6.75
C LEU A 86 25.63 5.12 -8.25
N TRP A 87 24.61 4.34 -8.63
CA TRP A 87 24.19 4.26 -10.04
C TRP A 87 23.41 5.50 -10.44
N VAL A 88 23.82 6.12 -11.53
CA VAL A 88 23.16 7.26 -12.15
C VAL A 88 22.64 6.88 -13.54
N ASP A 89 21.39 7.23 -13.81
CA ASP A 89 20.74 7.03 -15.11
C ASP A 89 21.30 8.02 -16.13
N THR A 90 21.97 7.49 -17.16
CA THR A 90 22.56 8.27 -18.26
C THR A 90 21.83 8.05 -19.58
N THR A 91 20.60 7.55 -19.52
CA THR A 91 19.74 7.36 -20.70
C THR A 91 19.36 8.71 -21.31
N ASP A 92 19.48 8.86 -22.62
CA ASP A 92 19.05 10.07 -23.35
C ASP A 92 17.52 10.18 -23.35
N LYS A 93 17.00 11.10 -22.54
CA LYS A 93 15.56 11.41 -22.44
C LYS A 93 15.16 12.68 -23.19
N GLU A 94 16.11 13.37 -23.83
CA GLU A 94 15.82 14.55 -24.66
C GLU A 94 15.22 14.15 -26.03
N VAL A 95 15.25 12.87 -26.35
CA VAL A 95 14.56 12.30 -27.51
C VAL A 95 13.03 12.47 -27.42
N ILE A 96 12.42 12.79 -28.56
CA ILE A 96 10.96 12.82 -28.71
C ILE A 96 10.41 11.42 -28.43
N ALA A 97 9.36 11.31 -27.61
CA ALA A 97 8.80 10.02 -27.20
C ALA A 97 8.45 9.08 -28.37
N ALA A 98 7.97 9.63 -29.50
CA ALA A 98 7.67 8.86 -30.72
C ALA A 98 8.91 8.24 -31.39
N ASN A 99 10.09 8.82 -31.19
CA ASN A 99 11.36 8.34 -31.75
C ASN A 99 12.10 7.39 -30.80
N TRP A 100 11.66 7.27 -29.54
CA TRP A 100 12.20 6.30 -28.62
C TRP A 100 11.92 4.88 -29.12
N GLN A 101 12.98 4.08 -29.23
CA GLN A 101 12.87 2.66 -29.52
C GLN A 101 12.56 1.90 -28.23
N ASP A 102 11.39 1.28 -28.20
CA ASP A 102 10.95 0.52 -27.03
C ASP A 102 11.90 -0.65 -26.75
N ASP A 103 12.33 -0.73 -25.50
CA ASP A 103 13.06 -1.83 -24.89
C ASP A 103 12.29 -2.28 -23.65
N TRP A 104 11.66 -3.45 -23.71
CA TRP A 104 10.85 -4.00 -22.62
C TRP A 104 11.68 -4.90 -21.69
N GLY A 105 12.93 -5.22 -22.04
CA GLY A 105 13.76 -6.15 -21.30
C GLY A 105 13.04 -7.47 -20.97
N PRO A 106 12.94 -7.86 -19.68
CA PRO A 106 12.27 -9.10 -19.28
C PRO A 106 10.73 -9.02 -19.26
N LEU A 107 10.13 -7.86 -19.54
CA LEU A 107 8.70 -7.62 -19.37
C LEU A 107 7.87 -8.02 -20.60
N GLY A 108 6.57 -8.19 -20.40
CA GLY A 108 5.60 -8.67 -21.42
C GLY A 108 5.03 -7.62 -22.38
N GLY A 109 5.56 -6.39 -22.42
CA GLY A 109 5.05 -5.31 -23.28
C GLY A 109 4.17 -4.27 -22.57
N PRO A 110 3.41 -3.42 -23.30
CA PRO A 110 2.62 -2.32 -22.74
C PRO A 110 1.30 -2.81 -22.13
N ASN A 111 1.38 -3.54 -21.03
CA ASN A 111 0.22 -3.99 -20.24
C ASN A 111 0.40 -3.67 -18.74
N ASP A 112 -0.71 -3.68 -18.00
CA ASP A 112 -0.73 -3.34 -16.57
C ASP A 112 0.15 -4.27 -15.73
N GLU A 113 0.24 -5.55 -16.10
CA GLU A 113 1.07 -6.53 -15.40
C GLU A 113 2.56 -6.19 -15.53
N SER A 114 3.00 -5.75 -16.71
CA SER A 114 4.38 -5.32 -16.96
C SER A 114 4.74 -4.06 -16.18
N LEU A 115 3.79 -3.14 -15.97
CA LEU A 115 4.00 -1.98 -15.11
C LEU A 115 4.16 -2.40 -13.64
N VAL A 116 3.30 -3.30 -13.13
CA VAL A 116 3.42 -3.83 -11.76
C VAL A 116 4.74 -4.57 -11.57
N GLU A 117 5.11 -5.41 -12.53
CA GLU A 117 6.35 -6.18 -12.51
C GLU A 117 7.58 -5.27 -12.56
N PHE A 118 7.59 -4.25 -13.43
CA PHE A 118 8.64 -3.24 -13.46
C PHE A 118 8.80 -2.53 -12.12
N LEU A 119 7.72 -2.00 -11.54
CA LEU A 119 7.76 -1.29 -10.26
C LEU A 119 8.21 -2.19 -9.11
N TYR A 120 7.89 -3.49 -9.17
CA TYR A 120 8.40 -4.49 -8.23
C TYR A 120 9.92 -4.69 -8.39
N HIS A 121 10.41 -4.78 -9.62
CA HIS A 121 11.85 -4.87 -9.92
C HIS A 121 12.61 -3.61 -9.50
N GLU A 122 12.08 -2.42 -9.82
CA GLU A 122 12.64 -1.11 -9.44
C GLU A 122 12.76 -0.99 -7.92
N LYS A 123 11.70 -1.29 -7.17
CA LYS A 123 11.74 -1.23 -5.70
C LYS A 123 12.76 -2.21 -5.09
N ASN A 124 12.87 -3.42 -5.65
CA ASN A 124 13.89 -4.38 -5.21
C ASN A 124 15.31 -3.91 -5.53
N PHE A 125 15.49 -3.21 -6.66
CA PHE A 125 16.75 -2.59 -7.04
C PHE A 125 17.10 -1.45 -6.07
N ASP A 126 16.19 -0.52 -5.82
CA ASP A 126 16.41 0.63 -4.93
C ASP A 126 16.83 0.18 -3.52
N MET A 127 16.14 -0.82 -2.96
CA MET A 127 16.49 -1.35 -1.64
C MET A 127 17.87 -2.02 -1.58
N ALA A 128 18.27 -2.70 -2.65
CA ALA A 128 19.61 -3.28 -2.72
C ALA A 128 20.66 -2.18 -2.94
N HIS A 129 20.31 -1.16 -3.74
CA HIS A 129 21.16 -0.03 -4.10
C HIS A 129 21.50 0.87 -2.91
N GLU A 130 20.55 1.10 -2.00
CA GLU A 130 20.79 1.82 -0.74
C GLU A 130 21.83 1.16 0.18
N GLY A 131 22.02 -0.17 0.06
CA GLY A 131 22.98 -0.93 0.88
C GLY A 131 24.31 -1.21 0.18
N ASP A 132 24.23 -1.79 -1.02
CA ASP A 132 25.38 -2.12 -1.86
C ASP A 132 24.99 -1.97 -3.35
N PRO A 133 25.43 -0.88 -4.00
CA PRO A 133 25.15 -0.61 -5.42
C PRO A 133 25.54 -1.75 -6.37
N ARG A 134 26.54 -2.57 -6.01
CA ARG A 134 26.96 -3.70 -6.84
C ARG A 134 26.05 -4.90 -6.65
N ALA A 135 25.60 -5.16 -5.43
CA ALA A 135 24.58 -6.18 -5.15
C ALA A 135 23.25 -5.88 -5.87
N ALA A 136 22.90 -4.60 -6.04
CA ALA A 136 21.72 -4.18 -6.79
C ALA A 136 21.77 -4.65 -8.27
N GLN A 137 22.95 -4.64 -8.89
CA GLN A 137 23.12 -5.16 -10.25
C GLN A 137 22.88 -6.69 -10.30
N GLU A 138 23.41 -7.45 -9.34
CA GLU A 138 23.18 -8.90 -9.26
C GLU A 138 21.69 -9.23 -9.10
N LYS A 139 20.97 -8.41 -8.30
CA LYS A 139 19.53 -8.52 -8.15
C LYS A 139 18.78 -8.33 -9.47
N LEU A 140 19.16 -7.33 -10.27
CA LEU A 140 18.58 -7.09 -11.60
C LEU A 140 18.83 -8.24 -12.57
N GLN A 141 20.01 -8.86 -12.54
CA GLN A 141 20.30 -10.04 -13.36
C GLN A 141 19.38 -11.21 -12.99
N GLY A 142 19.03 -11.37 -11.71
CA GLY A 142 18.03 -12.33 -11.24
C GLY A 142 16.63 -12.11 -11.82
N PHE A 143 16.28 -10.88 -12.19
CA PHE A 143 15.03 -10.54 -12.88
C PHE A 143 15.12 -10.63 -14.41
N GLY A 144 16.30 -10.93 -14.96
CA GLY A 144 16.53 -11.06 -16.40
C GLY A 144 16.99 -9.77 -17.11
N TYR A 145 17.35 -8.72 -16.37
CA TYR A 145 18.02 -7.57 -16.98
C TYR A 145 19.50 -7.89 -17.24
N GLN A 146 20.07 -7.35 -18.32
CA GLN A 146 21.49 -7.54 -18.66
C GLN A 146 22.41 -6.83 -17.65
N ASP A 147 22.09 -5.57 -17.35
CA ASP A 147 22.83 -4.69 -16.46
C ASP A 147 21.93 -3.53 -15.97
N VAL A 148 22.48 -2.58 -15.21
CA VAL A 148 21.71 -1.43 -14.67
C VAL A 148 21.27 -0.50 -15.79
N GLY A 149 22.13 -0.29 -16.79
CA GLY A 149 21.79 0.51 -17.97
C GLY A 149 20.59 -0.03 -18.76
N HIS A 150 20.48 -1.36 -18.87
CA HIS A 150 19.31 -2.01 -19.46
C HIS A 150 18.04 -1.74 -18.65
N MET A 151 18.09 -1.78 -17.32
CA MET A 151 16.94 -1.42 -16.47
C MET A 151 16.50 0.04 -16.70
N PHE A 152 17.42 1.01 -16.77
CA PHE A 152 17.05 2.42 -17.00
C PHE A 152 16.48 2.68 -18.40
N ARG A 153 16.94 1.97 -19.43
CA ARG A 153 16.28 2.00 -20.74
C ARG A 153 14.88 1.41 -20.69
N VAL A 154 14.69 0.29 -19.98
CA VAL A 154 13.34 -0.27 -19.74
C VAL A 154 12.46 0.72 -18.99
N ARG A 155 12.98 1.39 -17.95
CA ARG A 155 12.28 2.45 -17.22
C ARG A 155 11.81 3.57 -18.13
N THR A 156 12.64 3.97 -19.09
CA THR A 156 12.33 5.01 -20.08
C THR A 156 11.22 4.55 -21.04
N THR A 157 11.21 3.26 -21.44
CA THR A 157 10.10 2.64 -22.17
C THR A 157 8.81 2.63 -21.32
N ILE A 158 8.88 2.26 -20.04
CA ILE A 158 7.72 2.29 -19.14
C ILE A 158 7.19 3.72 -18.98
N LEU A 159 8.08 4.71 -18.85
CA LEU A 159 7.72 6.12 -18.75
C LEU A 159 6.98 6.62 -20.00
N LYS A 160 7.41 6.20 -21.20
CA LYS A 160 6.74 6.52 -22.46
C LYS A 160 5.28 6.02 -22.51
N HIS A 161 5.03 4.82 -22.00
CA HIS A 161 3.72 4.16 -22.14
C HIS A 161 2.76 4.42 -20.97
N PHE A 162 3.28 4.61 -19.76
CA PHE A 162 2.48 4.73 -18.53
C PHE A 162 2.65 6.07 -17.80
N GLY A 163 3.64 6.87 -18.20
CA GLY A 163 3.87 8.21 -17.67
C GLY A 163 2.88 9.24 -18.21
N THR A 164 2.69 10.30 -17.44
CA THR A 164 1.95 11.48 -17.87
C THR A 164 2.90 12.41 -18.62
N ALA A 165 2.60 12.73 -19.87
CA ALA A 165 3.42 13.63 -20.69
C ALA A 165 3.33 15.09 -20.21
N GLY A 166 4.48 15.71 -19.91
CA GLY A 166 4.62 17.15 -19.68
C GLY A 166 5.08 17.95 -20.90
N GLY A 167 5.44 17.27 -21.99
CA GLY A 167 6.08 17.85 -23.18
C GLY A 167 6.31 16.80 -24.29
N GLN A 168 7.16 17.13 -25.26
CA GLN A 168 7.41 16.24 -26.42
C GLN A 168 8.52 15.20 -26.16
N THR A 169 9.47 15.54 -25.28
CA THR A 169 10.62 14.70 -24.93
C THR A 169 10.31 13.84 -23.73
N LEU A 170 10.96 12.68 -23.59
CA LEU A 170 10.72 11.77 -22.47
C LEU A 170 11.16 12.35 -21.12
N ASP A 171 12.07 13.31 -21.10
CA ASP A 171 12.49 14.02 -19.88
C ASP A 171 11.33 14.77 -19.20
N SER A 172 10.34 15.17 -19.99
CA SER A 172 9.14 15.86 -19.47
C SER A 172 8.05 14.91 -18.93
N TYR A 173 8.23 13.59 -19.03
CA TYR A 173 7.23 12.62 -18.60
C TYR A 173 7.42 12.28 -17.12
N VAL A 174 6.31 12.05 -16.41
CA VAL A 174 6.35 11.74 -14.97
C VAL A 174 5.40 10.61 -14.58
N PHE A 175 5.80 9.82 -13.59
CA PHE A 175 4.99 8.76 -12.98
C PHE A 175 3.99 9.33 -11.97
N GLN A 176 2.91 9.95 -12.45
CA GLN A 176 1.89 10.59 -11.60
C GLN A 176 0.46 10.13 -11.87
N SER A 177 0.26 9.21 -12.83
CA SER A 177 -1.07 8.72 -13.17
C SER A 177 -1.66 7.84 -12.05
N GLN A 178 -2.99 7.79 -11.96
CA GLN A 178 -3.69 6.88 -11.04
C GLN A 178 -3.35 5.41 -11.30
N GLN A 179 -3.12 5.05 -12.56
CA GLN A 179 -2.69 3.72 -12.97
C GLN A 179 -1.33 3.37 -12.36
N VAL A 180 -0.35 4.27 -12.43
CA VAL A 180 0.98 4.06 -11.84
C VAL A 180 0.90 3.97 -10.31
N MET A 181 0.08 4.79 -9.65
CA MET A 181 -0.13 4.68 -8.21
C MET A 181 -0.75 3.31 -7.82
N SER A 182 -1.73 2.83 -8.58
CA SER A 182 -2.33 1.51 -8.34
C SER A 182 -1.30 0.40 -8.56
N ALA A 183 -0.51 0.47 -9.63
CA ALA A 183 0.52 -0.52 -9.92
C ALA A 183 1.64 -0.51 -8.86
N ALA A 184 2.04 0.66 -8.36
CA ALA A 184 3.02 0.80 -7.29
C ALA A 184 2.52 0.18 -5.97
N MET A 185 1.23 0.35 -5.66
CA MET A 185 0.62 -0.31 -4.49
C MET A 185 0.65 -1.84 -4.62
N LYS A 186 0.31 -2.38 -5.80
CA LYS A 186 0.39 -3.83 -6.08
C LYS A 186 1.83 -4.35 -5.97
N ALA A 187 2.79 -3.64 -6.55
CA ALA A 187 4.21 -3.98 -6.47
C ALA A 187 4.72 -3.98 -5.02
N ALA A 188 4.36 -2.95 -4.24
CA ALA A 188 4.72 -2.86 -2.83
C ALA A 188 4.11 -4.00 -2.01
N GLN A 189 2.88 -4.40 -2.30
CA GLN A 189 2.21 -5.52 -1.64
C GLN A 189 2.86 -6.85 -1.98
N ARG A 190 3.15 -7.12 -3.25
CA ARG A 190 3.91 -8.30 -3.67
C ARG A 190 5.25 -8.38 -2.95
N MET A 191 5.98 -7.26 -2.90
CA MET A 191 7.26 -7.20 -2.19
C MET A 191 7.12 -7.48 -0.69
N HIS A 192 6.05 -7.01 -0.05
CA HIS A 192 5.75 -7.34 1.34
C HIS A 192 5.45 -8.84 1.51
N GLN A 193 4.64 -9.43 0.63
CA GLN A 193 4.36 -10.87 0.64
C GLN A 193 5.63 -11.72 0.45
N ASP A 194 6.50 -11.34 -0.49
CA ASP A 194 7.76 -12.04 -0.74
C ASP A 194 8.71 -11.93 0.46
N THR A 195 8.76 -10.75 1.09
CA THR A 195 9.55 -10.54 2.32
C THR A 195 9.04 -11.45 3.44
N MET A 196 7.72 -11.48 3.66
CA MET A 196 7.12 -12.37 4.66
C MET A 196 7.40 -13.84 4.34
N SER A 197 7.25 -14.25 3.08
CA SER A 197 7.52 -15.62 2.64
C SER A 197 8.98 -15.98 2.81
N ALA A 198 9.91 -15.08 2.49
CA ALA A 198 11.34 -15.28 2.67
C ALA A 198 11.71 -15.38 4.17
N THR A 199 11.13 -14.53 5.01
CA THR A 199 11.30 -14.60 6.46
C THR A 199 10.77 -15.92 7.04
N ALA A 200 9.56 -16.33 6.64
CA ALA A 200 8.99 -17.60 7.06
C ALA A 200 9.82 -18.80 6.56
N ALA A 201 10.36 -18.74 5.34
CA ALA A 201 11.24 -19.78 4.82
C ALA A 201 12.59 -19.83 5.56
N ALA A 202 13.14 -18.68 5.93
CA ALA A 202 14.39 -18.58 6.68
C ALA A 202 14.25 -19.01 8.15
N ASN A 203 13.07 -18.85 8.73
CA ASN A 203 12.75 -19.29 10.09
C ASN A 203 11.35 -19.90 10.16
N PRO A 204 11.18 -21.18 9.75
CA PRO A 204 9.87 -21.82 9.70
C PRO A 204 9.15 -21.83 11.06
N GLU A 205 9.91 -21.95 12.15
CA GLU A 205 9.39 -21.97 13.52
C GLU A 205 8.63 -20.68 13.90
N ILE A 206 8.87 -19.57 13.20
CA ILE A 206 8.20 -18.29 13.48
C ILE A 206 6.70 -18.33 13.17
N VAL A 207 6.29 -19.16 12.19
CA VAL A 207 4.88 -19.31 11.75
C VAL A 207 4.29 -20.69 12.06
N GLU A 208 5.07 -21.63 12.59
CA GLU A 208 4.56 -22.97 12.92
C GLU A 208 3.39 -22.92 13.93
N PRO A 209 2.33 -23.72 13.75
CA PRO A 209 1.23 -23.79 14.71
C PRO A 209 1.71 -24.18 16.12
N ILE A 210 1.21 -23.48 17.14
CA ILE A 210 1.48 -23.80 18.55
C ILE A 210 0.32 -24.63 19.05
N GLU A 211 0.58 -25.88 19.46
CA GLU A 211 -0.48 -26.82 19.90
C GLU A 211 -1.56 -27.04 18.82
N GLY A 212 -1.17 -26.98 17.54
CA GLY A 212 -2.10 -27.08 16.41
C GLY A 212 -2.87 -25.79 16.10
N VAL A 213 -2.62 -24.69 16.82
CA VAL A 213 -3.25 -23.38 16.59
C VAL A 213 -2.33 -22.51 15.71
N SER A 214 -2.73 -22.24 14.47
CA SER A 214 -2.02 -21.30 13.60
C SER A 214 -2.18 -19.85 14.08
N VAL A 215 -1.34 -18.93 13.59
CA VAL A 215 -1.45 -17.50 13.91
C VAL A 215 -2.77 -16.91 13.43
N GLU A 216 -3.30 -17.38 12.30
CA GLU A 216 -4.59 -16.97 11.75
C GLU A 216 -5.73 -17.45 12.66
N LEU A 217 -5.75 -18.73 13.03
CA LEU A 217 -6.78 -19.26 13.93
C LEU A 217 -6.75 -18.54 15.29
N TYR A 218 -5.54 -18.30 15.81
CA TYR A 218 -5.34 -17.52 17.02
C TYR A 218 -5.91 -16.10 16.89
N ALA A 219 -5.62 -15.41 15.78
CA ALA A 219 -6.14 -14.08 15.51
C ALA A 219 -7.67 -14.07 15.37
N GLN A 220 -8.26 -15.07 14.73
CA GLN A 220 -9.70 -15.14 14.50
C GLN A 220 -10.47 -15.33 15.81
N ILE A 221 -10.04 -16.28 16.65
CA ILE A 221 -10.65 -16.50 17.97
C ILE A 221 -10.43 -15.29 18.87
N SER A 222 -9.24 -14.67 18.81
CA SER A 222 -8.95 -13.42 19.56
C SER A 222 -9.88 -12.27 19.15
N ALA A 223 -10.17 -12.15 17.85
CA ALA A 223 -11.06 -11.12 17.33
C ALA A 223 -12.50 -11.30 17.82
N LYS A 224 -13.02 -12.52 17.76
CA LYS A 224 -14.33 -12.86 18.33
C LYS A 224 -14.38 -12.64 19.84
N ALA A 225 -13.33 -13.01 20.57
CA ALA A 225 -13.23 -12.76 22.01
C ALA A 225 -13.27 -11.27 22.35
N ALA A 226 -12.63 -10.42 21.53
CA ALA A 226 -12.66 -8.97 21.69
C ALA A 226 -14.05 -8.35 21.47
N GLN A 227 -14.97 -9.04 20.79
CA GLN A 227 -16.36 -8.61 20.59
C GLN A 227 -17.27 -8.87 21.81
N GLY A 228 -16.71 -9.27 22.95
CA GLY A 228 -17.46 -9.45 24.19
C GLY A 228 -17.97 -10.87 24.42
N MET A 229 -17.34 -11.86 23.78
CA MET A 229 -17.60 -13.28 24.01
C MET A 229 -17.45 -13.63 25.51
N ASP A 230 -18.45 -14.28 26.09
CA ASP A 230 -18.33 -14.83 27.44
C ASP A 230 -17.51 -16.13 27.44
N MET A 231 -17.21 -16.65 28.63
CA MET A 231 -16.36 -17.85 28.75
C MET A 231 -17.02 -19.10 28.14
N ALA A 232 -18.34 -19.24 28.22
CA ALA A 232 -19.04 -20.40 27.68
C ALA A 232 -19.03 -20.37 26.14
N GLN A 233 -19.20 -19.18 25.56
CA GLN A 233 -19.10 -18.97 24.11
C GLN A 233 -17.66 -19.21 23.62
N LEU A 234 -16.65 -18.80 24.38
CA LEU A 234 -15.25 -19.10 24.04
C LEU A 234 -14.99 -20.60 24.05
N GLU A 235 -15.42 -21.32 25.07
CA GLU A 235 -15.27 -22.78 25.13
C GLU A 235 -15.99 -23.48 23.96
N GLN A 236 -17.17 -23.00 23.56
CA GLN A 236 -17.88 -23.53 22.40
C GLN A 236 -17.13 -23.26 21.08
N GLU A 237 -16.59 -22.04 20.91
CA GLU A 237 -15.79 -21.70 19.73
C GLU A 237 -14.53 -22.58 19.67
N LEU A 238 -13.79 -22.73 20.78
CA LEU A 238 -12.62 -23.61 20.86
C LEU A 238 -12.98 -25.06 20.49
N ALA A 239 -14.08 -25.58 21.04
CA ALA A 239 -14.54 -26.93 20.74
C ALA A 239 -14.88 -27.13 19.26
N SER A 240 -15.38 -26.10 18.57
CA SER A 240 -15.67 -26.15 17.13
C SER A 240 -14.41 -26.35 16.27
N HIS A 241 -13.24 -26.00 16.81
CA HIS A 241 -11.92 -26.21 16.20
C HIS A 241 -11.17 -27.41 16.80
N GLY A 242 -11.83 -28.23 17.63
CA GLY A 242 -11.20 -29.36 18.30
C GLY A 242 -10.21 -28.99 19.39
N LEU A 243 -10.31 -27.77 19.94
CA LEU A 243 -9.43 -27.25 20.98
C LEU A 243 -10.13 -27.27 22.35
N ASP A 244 -9.35 -27.47 23.41
CA ASP A 244 -9.78 -27.20 24.78
C ASP A 244 -9.16 -25.91 25.32
N LYS A 245 -9.70 -25.43 26.46
CA LYS A 245 -9.25 -24.19 27.09
C LYS A 245 -7.77 -24.22 27.50
N ALA A 246 -7.26 -25.37 27.94
CA ALA A 246 -5.87 -25.50 28.39
C ALA A 246 -4.90 -25.42 27.20
N THR A 247 -5.27 -26.02 26.07
CA THR A 247 -4.55 -26.00 24.80
C THR A 247 -4.56 -24.58 24.22
N TRP A 248 -5.72 -23.91 24.24
CA TRP A 248 -5.83 -22.50 23.86
C TRP A 248 -4.94 -21.58 24.70
N ASP A 249 -4.91 -21.76 26.03
CA ASP A 249 -4.11 -20.91 26.90
C ASP A 249 -2.60 -21.06 26.63
N ARG A 250 -2.13 -22.28 26.38
CA ARG A 250 -0.73 -22.53 25.97
C ARG A 250 -0.42 -21.93 24.61
N ALA A 251 -1.29 -22.13 23.63
CA ALA A 251 -1.14 -21.56 22.29
C ALA A 251 -1.14 -20.03 22.31
N SER A 252 -2.07 -19.41 23.03
CA SER A 252 -2.16 -17.95 23.17
C SER A 252 -0.91 -17.38 23.85
N ALA A 253 -0.44 -18.00 24.93
CA ALA A 253 0.80 -17.60 25.59
C ALA A 253 2.01 -17.71 24.65
N GLY A 254 2.11 -18.82 23.90
CA GLY A 254 3.16 -19.03 22.92
C GLY A 254 3.15 -17.99 21.80
N TRP A 255 1.97 -17.67 21.24
CA TRP A 255 1.85 -16.66 20.19
C TRP A 255 2.20 -15.26 20.67
N MET A 256 1.77 -14.88 21.88
CA MET A 256 2.19 -13.60 22.48
C MET A 256 3.71 -13.53 22.66
N GLN A 257 4.34 -14.61 23.14
CA GLN A 257 5.78 -14.66 23.30
C GLN A 257 6.53 -14.59 21.96
N ARG A 258 6.06 -15.32 20.94
CA ARG A 258 6.68 -15.26 19.60
C ARG A 258 6.52 -13.88 18.96
N MET A 259 5.34 -13.30 19.03
CA MET A 259 5.09 -11.94 18.52
C MET A 259 5.95 -10.89 19.23
N GLN A 260 6.21 -11.05 20.54
CA GLN A 260 7.13 -10.17 21.27
C GLN A 260 8.59 -10.29 20.82
N ASN A 261 9.00 -11.47 20.37
CA ASN A 261 10.37 -11.74 19.93
C ASN A 261 10.56 -11.60 18.40
N ASP A 262 9.48 -11.42 17.66
CA ASP A 262 9.50 -11.25 16.21
C ASP A 262 9.95 -9.84 15.83
N THR A 263 11.22 -9.72 15.43
CA THR A 263 11.81 -8.46 14.96
C THR A 263 11.47 -8.12 13.51
N THR A 264 10.82 -9.04 12.79
CA THR A 264 10.46 -8.88 11.37
C THR A 264 9.02 -8.38 11.17
N ALA A 265 8.24 -8.34 12.25
CA ALA A 265 6.81 -8.05 12.25
C ALA A 265 5.95 -9.02 11.40
N THR A 266 6.49 -10.16 10.97
CA THR A 266 5.78 -11.17 10.17
C THR A 266 4.54 -11.69 10.91
N ILE A 267 4.68 -12.09 12.17
CA ILE A 267 3.57 -12.60 12.99
C ILE A 267 2.52 -11.51 13.21
N ALA A 268 2.98 -10.28 13.49
CA ALA A 268 2.09 -9.15 13.73
C ALA A 268 1.24 -8.82 12.48
N THR A 269 1.84 -8.88 11.29
CA THR A 269 1.11 -8.66 10.04
C THR A 269 0.09 -9.76 9.77
N ILE A 270 0.47 -11.04 9.86
CA ILE A 270 -0.46 -12.17 9.65
C ILE A 270 -1.61 -12.10 10.67
N TYR A 271 -1.27 -11.87 11.94
CA TYR A 271 -2.26 -11.69 13.00
C TYR A 271 -3.20 -10.53 12.68
N GLY A 272 -2.68 -9.36 12.30
CA GLY A 272 -3.49 -8.18 11.98
C GLY A 272 -4.48 -8.43 10.85
N GLN A 273 -4.03 -9.06 9.76
CA GLN A 273 -4.88 -9.42 8.62
C GLN A 273 -5.98 -10.40 9.02
N ALA A 274 -5.64 -11.47 9.72
CA ALA A 274 -6.59 -12.49 10.16
C ALA A 274 -7.56 -11.96 11.24
N PHE A 275 -7.08 -11.12 12.14
CA PHE A 275 -7.88 -10.47 13.19
C PHE A 275 -8.91 -9.52 12.57
N GLN A 276 -8.50 -8.69 11.61
CA GLN A 276 -9.41 -7.82 10.86
C GLN A 276 -10.47 -8.64 10.11
N SER A 277 -10.06 -9.75 9.51
CA SER A 277 -10.94 -10.63 8.74
C SER A 277 -12.00 -11.36 9.58
N ALA A 278 -11.67 -11.73 10.83
CA ALA A 278 -12.61 -12.40 11.73
C ALA A 278 -13.35 -11.47 12.70
N GLY A 279 -12.87 -10.23 12.86
CA GLY A 279 -13.37 -9.28 13.84
C GLY A 279 -14.52 -8.39 13.38
N GLN A 280 -15.11 -8.60 12.20
CA GLN A 280 -16.02 -7.62 11.59
C GLN A 280 -17.35 -8.27 11.16
N GLY A 281 -18.27 -8.36 12.13
CA GLY A 281 -19.70 -8.68 11.99
C GLY A 281 -20.15 -9.66 10.89
N GLN A 282 -21.32 -9.44 10.29
CA GLN A 282 -22.01 -10.40 9.42
C GLN A 282 -21.30 -10.65 8.08
N PHE A 283 -20.37 -9.78 7.67
CA PHE A 283 -19.66 -9.87 6.39
C PHE A 283 -18.14 -10.11 6.51
N GLY A 284 -17.65 -10.59 7.66
CA GLY A 284 -16.23 -10.88 7.87
C GLY A 284 -15.61 -11.79 6.80
N ALA A 285 -16.37 -12.76 6.29
CA ALA A 285 -15.92 -13.64 5.19
C ALA A 285 -15.62 -12.88 3.89
N ALA A 286 -16.37 -11.82 3.60
CA ALA A 286 -16.13 -10.97 2.43
C ALA A 286 -14.89 -10.08 2.61
N GLY A 287 -14.68 -9.58 3.83
CA GLY A 287 -13.43 -8.90 4.21
C GLY A 287 -12.22 -9.83 4.07
N ALA A 288 -12.33 -11.08 4.53
CA ALA A 288 -11.30 -12.10 4.39
C ALA A 288 -11.00 -12.42 2.91
N ALA A 289 -12.05 -12.59 2.10
CA ALA A 289 -11.90 -12.87 0.68
C ALA A 289 -11.22 -11.72 -0.06
N HIS A 290 -11.52 -10.47 0.31
CA HIS A 290 -10.81 -9.31 -0.22
C HIS A 290 -9.35 -9.28 0.23
N ALA A 291 -9.07 -9.48 1.53
CA ALA A 291 -7.70 -9.53 2.04
C ALA A 291 -6.86 -10.60 1.35
N ALA A 292 -7.47 -11.75 1.00
CA ALA A 292 -6.81 -12.84 0.29
C ALA A 292 -6.40 -12.50 -1.16
N THR A 293 -7.06 -11.54 -1.82
CA THR A 293 -6.63 -11.06 -3.17
C THR A 293 -5.35 -10.26 -3.12
N GLY A 294 -4.96 -9.78 -1.94
CA GLY A 294 -3.78 -8.94 -1.81
C GLY A 294 -3.81 -7.71 -2.73
N TYR A 295 -4.99 -7.12 -2.95
CA TYR A 295 -5.20 -5.91 -3.78
C TYR A 295 -4.55 -5.96 -5.17
N ASP A 296 -4.27 -7.14 -5.71
CA ASP A 296 -3.67 -7.35 -7.04
C ASP A 296 -4.61 -6.95 -8.20
N GLY A 297 -5.82 -6.48 -7.88
CA GLY A 297 -6.86 -6.11 -8.83
C GLY A 297 -7.70 -7.29 -9.30
N THR A 298 -7.47 -8.48 -8.75
CA THR A 298 -8.35 -9.62 -8.95
C THR A 298 -9.62 -9.45 -8.11
N ALA A 299 -10.70 -10.03 -8.63
CA ALA A 299 -11.97 -10.09 -7.93
C ALA A 299 -11.82 -10.98 -6.69
N ALA A 300 -12.24 -10.48 -5.52
CA ALA A 300 -12.34 -11.31 -4.33
C ALA A 300 -13.23 -12.53 -4.58
N GLY A 301 -12.75 -13.70 -4.14
CA GLY A 301 -13.54 -14.92 -4.21
C GLY A 301 -14.70 -14.94 -3.20
N GLY A 302 -15.33 -16.10 -3.07
CA GLY A 302 -16.42 -16.31 -2.10
C GLY A 302 -17.78 -15.83 -2.59
N ALA A 303 -18.77 -15.95 -1.70
CA ALA A 303 -20.14 -15.54 -2.00
C ALA A 303 -20.29 -14.02 -1.90
N GLU A 304 -21.12 -13.46 -2.76
CA GLU A 304 -21.56 -12.07 -2.72
C GLU A 304 -22.11 -11.72 -1.31
N PRO A 305 -21.50 -10.77 -0.56
CA PRO A 305 -21.93 -10.48 0.81
C PRO A 305 -23.31 -9.84 0.86
N ILE A 306 -23.58 -8.95 -0.09
CA ILE A 306 -24.85 -8.26 -0.30
C ILE A 306 -25.06 -8.07 -1.80
N PRO A 307 -26.31 -8.06 -2.30
CA PRO A 307 -26.60 -7.79 -3.70
C PRO A 307 -25.95 -6.51 -4.20
N PHE A 308 -25.47 -6.48 -5.44
CA PHE A 308 -24.87 -5.28 -6.07
C PHE A 308 -25.70 -4.00 -5.88
N GLU A 309 -27.01 -4.10 -6.10
CA GLU A 309 -27.93 -2.96 -5.92
C GLU A 309 -27.89 -2.43 -4.48
N LYS A 310 -27.80 -3.35 -3.52
CA LYS A 310 -27.78 -3.00 -2.10
C LYS A 310 -26.48 -2.30 -1.72
N ALA A 311 -25.35 -2.72 -2.29
CA ALA A 311 -24.08 -2.03 -2.10
C ALA A 311 -24.12 -0.59 -2.65
N CYS A 312 -24.70 -0.41 -3.85
CA CYS A 312 -24.90 0.93 -4.43
C CYS A 312 -25.81 1.80 -3.54
N GLU A 313 -26.90 1.22 -3.03
CA GLU A 313 -27.84 1.90 -2.13
C GLU A 313 -27.16 2.38 -0.85
N ILE A 314 -26.40 1.51 -0.18
CA ILE A 314 -25.71 1.85 1.07
C ILE A 314 -24.64 2.92 0.82
N GLN A 315 -23.87 2.83 -0.26
CA GLN A 315 -22.90 3.86 -0.61
C GLN A 315 -23.57 5.22 -0.89
N GLY A 316 -24.68 5.24 -1.63
CA GLY A 316 -25.46 6.46 -1.88
C GLY A 316 -26.03 7.06 -0.59
N ALA A 317 -26.62 6.22 0.26
CA ALA A 317 -27.20 6.61 1.54
C ALA A 317 -26.14 7.21 2.50
N THR A 318 -25.00 6.53 2.66
CA THR A 318 -23.91 6.99 3.52
C THR A 318 -23.30 8.31 3.02
N SER A 319 -23.18 8.50 1.71
CA SER A 319 -22.77 9.77 1.10
C SER A 319 -23.77 10.90 1.39
N ALA A 320 -25.07 10.63 1.22
CA ALA A 320 -26.13 11.59 1.53
C ALA A 320 -26.11 12.01 3.00
N TRP A 321 -26.07 11.04 3.94
CA TRP A 321 -26.04 11.29 5.38
C TRP A 321 -24.80 12.06 5.82
N SER A 322 -23.64 11.76 5.22
CA SER A 322 -22.42 12.51 5.47
C SER A 322 -22.55 13.97 5.03
N LYS A 323 -23.09 14.22 3.83
CA LYS A 323 -23.34 15.58 3.30
C LYS A 323 -24.35 16.37 4.12
N THR A 324 -25.34 15.71 4.72
CA THR A 324 -26.35 16.34 5.58
C THR A 324 -25.95 16.42 7.05
N GLY A 325 -24.77 15.91 7.42
CA GLY A 325 -24.25 15.95 8.80
C GLY A 325 -24.95 14.97 9.76
N GLN A 326 -25.63 13.95 9.24
CA GLN A 326 -26.28 12.92 10.04
C GLN A 326 -25.27 11.86 10.53
N ASP A 327 -25.59 11.18 11.63
CA ASP A 327 -24.76 10.10 12.16
C ASP A 327 -24.87 8.85 11.27
N VAL A 328 -23.88 8.67 10.40
CA VAL A 328 -23.77 7.57 9.45
C VAL A 328 -23.81 6.20 10.17
N ASN A 329 -23.19 6.08 11.34
CA ASN A 329 -23.13 4.79 12.04
C ASN A 329 -24.49 4.41 12.63
N ALA A 330 -25.19 5.39 13.21
CA ALA A 330 -26.55 5.18 13.71
C ALA A 330 -27.52 4.81 12.57
N LEU A 331 -27.41 5.50 11.43
CA LEU A 331 -28.30 5.29 10.29
C LEU A 331 -28.01 4.01 9.50
N LEU A 332 -26.74 3.57 9.42
CA LEU A 332 -26.38 2.24 8.91
C LEU A 332 -27.07 1.14 9.73
N GLN A 333 -27.01 1.24 11.07
CA GLN A 333 -27.64 0.28 11.96
C GLN A 333 -29.17 0.32 11.84
N GLN A 334 -29.76 1.51 11.80
CA GLN A 334 -31.22 1.69 11.75
C GLN A 334 -31.82 1.24 10.41
N THR A 335 -31.17 1.59 9.29
CA THR A 335 -31.73 1.41 7.94
C THR A 335 -31.39 0.05 7.36
N PHE A 336 -30.18 -0.43 7.64
CA PHE A 336 -29.63 -1.63 6.99
C PHE A 336 -29.26 -2.73 7.98
N GLN A 337 -29.50 -2.53 9.28
CA GLN A 337 -29.20 -3.52 10.33
C GLN A 337 -27.73 -3.97 10.29
N MET A 338 -26.84 -3.04 9.96
CA MET A 338 -25.40 -3.29 9.86
C MET A 338 -24.61 -2.18 10.53
N ASN A 339 -23.44 -2.53 11.05
CA ASN A 339 -22.51 -1.53 11.59
C ASN A 339 -21.49 -1.10 10.51
N ALA A 340 -20.62 -0.14 10.86
CA ALA A 340 -19.59 0.34 9.95
C ALA A 340 -18.58 -0.75 9.54
N ALA A 341 -18.32 -1.71 10.43
CA ALA A 341 -17.43 -2.83 10.19
C ALA A 341 -17.97 -3.78 9.10
N ASP A 342 -19.26 -4.12 9.20
CA ASP A 342 -20.00 -4.88 8.18
C ASP A 342 -19.92 -4.18 6.83
N TRP A 343 -20.22 -2.88 6.80
CA TRP A 343 -20.19 -2.10 5.58
C TRP A 343 -18.78 -2.06 4.97
N ALA A 344 -17.74 -1.82 5.78
CA ALA A 344 -16.36 -1.80 5.31
C ALA A 344 -15.98 -3.14 4.65
N ALA A 345 -16.29 -4.27 5.29
CA ALA A 345 -15.99 -5.59 4.75
C ALA A 345 -16.74 -5.89 3.44
N ALA A 346 -18.05 -5.59 3.39
CA ALA A 346 -18.85 -5.77 2.18
C ALA A 346 -18.41 -4.84 1.04
N ASN A 347 -18.12 -3.57 1.35
CA ASN A 347 -17.68 -2.58 0.39
C ASN A 347 -16.30 -2.93 -0.18
N SER A 348 -15.35 -3.34 0.65
CA SER A 348 -14.03 -3.81 0.21
C SER A 348 -14.12 -4.97 -0.78
N TRP A 349 -15.00 -5.95 -0.52
CA TRP A 349 -15.27 -7.03 -1.46
C TRP A 349 -15.80 -6.50 -2.79
N TRP A 350 -16.81 -5.61 -2.76
CA TRP A 350 -17.37 -5.02 -3.98
C TRP A 350 -16.37 -4.17 -4.75
N MET A 351 -15.53 -3.40 -4.07
CA MET A 351 -14.49 -2.61 -4.72
C MET A 351 -13.48 -3.49 -5.45
N SER A 352 -13.17 -4.69 -4.94
CA SER A 352 -12.34 -5.64 -5.68
C SER A 352 -13.02 -6.15 -6.94
N GLN A 353 -14.33 -6.43 -6.91
CA GLN A 353 -15.09 -6.82 -8.09
C GLN A 353 -15.08 -5.72 -9.15
N LEU A 354 -15.31 -4.47 -8.74
CA LEU A 354 -15.33 -3.31 -9.65
C LEU A 354 -13.93 -3.01 -10.21
N THR A 355 -12.88 -3.19 -9.40
CA THR A 355 -11.49 -3.04 -9.86
C THR A 355 -11.16 -4.08 -10.94
N ALA A 356 -11.64 -5.31 -10.77
CA ALA A 356 -11.47 -6.37 -11.76
C ALA A 356 -12.33 -6.18 -13.02
N ASP A 357 -13.49 -5.53 -12.91
CA ASP A 357 -14.42 -5.24 -14.00
C ASP A 357 -14.73 -3.75 -14.09
N VAL A 358 -13.78 -3.01 -14.69
CA VAL A 358 -13.85 -1.54 -14.75
C VAL A 358 -15.09 -1.04 -15.50
N ALA A 359 -15.65 -1.84 -16.42
CA ALA A 359 -16.88 -1.47 -17.13
C ALA A 359 -18.09 -1.32 -16.20
N ARG A 360 -18.09 -1.99 -15.04
CA ARG A 360 -19.16 -1.89 -14.03
C ARG A 360 -19.06 -0.64 -13.16
N PHE A 361 -17.93 0.08 -13.16
CA PHE A 361 -17.82 1.33 -12.39
C PHE A 361 -18.82 2.39 -12.84
N ASP A 362 -19.10 2.50 -14.14
CA ASP A 362 -20.08 3.45 -14.66
C ASP A 362 -21.49 3.15 -14.15
N GLU A 363 -21.86 1.88 -14.09
CA GLU A 363 -23.15 1.46 -13.54
C GLU A 363 -23.21 1.72 -12.03
N TYR A 364 -22.16 1.35 -11.30
CA TYR A 364 -22.04 1.61 -9.87
C TYR A 364 -22.22 3.09 -9.55
N ASN A 365 -21.46 3.97 -10.22
CA ASN A 365 -21.52 5.42 -9.99
C ASN A 365 -22.92 5.99 -10.25
N LYS A 366 -23.57 5.59 -11.36
CA LYS A 366 -24.94 6.04 -11.67
C LYS A 366 -25.94 5.62 -10.59
N LYS A 367 -25.84 4.40 -10.08
CA LYS A 367 -26.74 3.91 -9.02
C LYS A 367 -26.47 4.59 -7.69
N VAL A 368 -25.19 4.79 -7.34
CA VAL A 368 -24.80 5.54 -6.12
C VAL A 368 -25.36 6.96 -6.16
N GLU A 369 -25.23 7.68 -7.28
CA GLU A 369 -25.78 9.04 -7.44
C GLU A 369 -27.31 9.08 -7.33
N MET A 370 -27.99 8.10 -7.94
CA MET A 370 -29.44 7.95 -7.84
C MET A 370 -29.88 7.77 -6.37
N TYR A 371 -29.23 6.85 -5.64
CA TYR A 371 -29.57 6.60 -4.24
C TYR A 371 -29.17 7.75 -3.32
N GLU A 372 -28.02 8.38 -3.55
CA GLU A 372 -27.64 9.60 -2.83
C GLU A 372 -28.73 10.67 -2.94
N THR A 373 -29.22 10.94 -4.16
CA THR A 373 -30.32 11.89 -4.38
C THR A 373 -31.58 11.50 -3.61
N GLN A 374 -31.92 10.21 -3.61
CA GLN A 374 -33.08 9.69 -2.89
C GLN A 374 -32.96 9.91 -1.37
N TYR A 375 -31.80 9.58 -0.78
CA TYR A 375 -31.59 9.72 0.67
C TYR A 375 -31.39 11.18 1.11
N MET A 376 -30.86 12.05 0.24
CA MET A 376 -30.84 13.50 0.48
C MET A 376 -32.25 14.10 0.52
N GLY A 377 -33.15 13.65 -0.38
CA GLY A 377 -34.54 14.08 -0.39
C GLY A 377 -35.32 13.68 0.88
N ALA A 378 -34.97 12.54 1.48
CA ALA A 378 -35.58 12.06 2.72
C ALA A 378 -35.11 12.84 3.96
N ALA A 379 -33.87 13.33 3.99
CA ALA A 379 -33.33 14.15 5.08
C ALA A 379 -33.92 15.57 5.12
N ALA A 380 -34.46 16.07 4.01
CA ALA A 380 -35.10 17.38 3.91
C ALA A 380 -36.53 17.42 4.47
N ALA A 381 -37.12 16.28 4.84
CA ALA A 381 -38.37 16.26 5.58
C ALA A 381 -38.06 16.64 7.04
N PRO A 382 -38.54 17.78 7.55
CA PRO A 382 -38.30 18.15 8.94
C PRO A 382 -38.87 17.05 9.83
N THR A 383 -38.02 16.45 10.66
CA THR A 383 -38.47 15.65 11.79
C THR A 383 -39.19 16.60 12.73
N ASP A 384 -40.50 16.61 12.62
CA ASP A 384 -41.47 17.43 13.36
C ASP A 384 -41.52 17.01 14.85
N GLN A 385 -40.37 16.96 15.51
CA GLN A 385 -40.19 16.55 16.91
C GLN A 385 -39.61 17.65 17.80
N ASP A 386 -39.33 18.83 17.27
CA ASP A 386 -38.91 19.96 18.11
C ASP A 386 -40.09 20.92 18.38
N ILE A 387 -40.63 20.75 19.59
CA ILE A 387 -41.21 21.78 20.46
C ILE A 387 -42.71 22.10 20.24
N ALA A 388 -43.55 21.31 20.90
CA ALA A 388 -44.75 21.83 21.56
C ALA A 388 -44.40 22.10 23.03
N PHE A 389 -44.35 23.38 23.42
CA PHE A 389 -44.28 23.84 24.81
C PHE A 389 -45.64 23.75 25.50
#